data_AF-A0A7C5JNP6-F1
#
_entry.id   AF-A0A7C5JNP6-F1
#
_cell.length_a   1.000
_cell.length_b   1.000
_cell.length_c   1.000
_cell.angle_alpha   90.00
_cell.angle_beta   90.00
_cell.angle_gamma   90.00
#
_symmetry.space_group_name_H-M   'P 1'
#
loop_
_entity.id
_entity.type
_entity.pdbx_description
1 polymer ?
#
loop_
_entity_poly.entity_id
_entity_poly.type
_entity_poly.pdbx_seq_one_letter_code
_entity_poly.pdbx_strand_id
1 'polypeptide(L)'
;MQYIIYFLISLFFYVSLQGSEAQNKITSGNIETLITQLGNPRFAKRESAQAQLRELVNIEPDMVISNLIRRLAVTDDPEIEIRIKDILREVVTTRFYRKKGFLGISLSQDDTLLKVGEKVFLPINVMQVLPKTAALTNGVLTGDKIIQVDEHVCSTNFGVEEFVKYVSGKGAGAKITLTIWRAGKTETMEITLGERPPLPGEPSIESDMERFFREWLDEHLQSVRKTITPELKNKVKD
;
A
#
# COMPACT_ATOMS: atom_id res chain seq x y z
N MET A 1 -3.35 13.52 -52.08
CA MET A 1 -2.32 12.68 -51.43
C MET A 1 -2.34 12.76 -49.88
N GLN A 2 -3.35 13.38 -49.26
CA GLN A 2 -3.41 13.61 -47.80
C GLN A 2 -4.43 12.71 -47.07
N TYR A 3 -5.34 12.06 -47.81
CA TYR A 3 -6.35 11.14 -47.25
C TYR A 3 -5.86 9.70 -47.01
N ILE A 4 -4.76 9.28 -47.67
CA ILE A 4 -4.22 7.91 -47.55
C ILE A 4 -3.43 7.74 -46.23
N ILE A 5 -2.88 8.82 -45.68
CA ILE A 5 -2.09 8.80 -44.43
C ILE A 5 -3.01 8.66 -43.20
N TYR A 6 -4.21 9.27 -43.20
CA TYR A 6 -5.18 9.11 -42.11
C TYR A 6 -5.78 7.70 -42.03
N PHE A 7 -5.92 7.01 -43.16
CA PHE A 7 -6.46 5.65 -43.19
C PHE A 7 -5.45 4.61 -42.63
N LEU A 8 -4.15 4.80 -42.88
CA LEU A 8 -3.09 3.94 -42.35
C LEU A 8 -2.83 4.15 -40.85
N ILE A 9 -2.97 5.38 -40.34
CA ILE A 9 -2.84 5.67 -38.91
C ILE A 9 -4.08 5.19 -38.13
N SER A 10 -5.28 5.29 -38.73
CA SER A 10 -6.51 4.71 -38.16
C SER A 10 -6.50 3.18 -38.13
N LEU A 11 -5.88 2.52 -39.13
CA LEU A 11 -5.76 1.06 -39.17
C LEU A 11 -4.74 0.55 -38.15
N PHE A 12 -3.64 1.28 -37.92
CA PHE A 12 -2.63 0.93 -36.91
C PHE A 12 -3.16 1.08 -35.47
N PHE A 13 -3.99 2.10 -35.21
CA PHE A 13 -4.64 2.28 -33.90
C PHE A 13 -5.72 1.22 -33.62
N TYR A 14 -6.49 0.80 -34.63
CA TYR A 14 -7.53 -0.22 -34.47
C TYR A 14 -6.94 -1.63 -34.32
N VAL A 15 -5.87 -1.96 -35.05
CA VAL A 15 -5.14 -3.24 -34.91
C VAL A 15 -4.43 -3.34 -33.55
N SER A 16 -3.88 -2.23 -33.02
CA SER A 16 -3.27 -2.22 -31.69
C SER A 16 -4.28 -2.38 -30.55
N LEU A 17 -5.52 -1.89 -30.71
CA LEU A 17 -6.59 -2.08 -29.72
C LEU A 17 -7.13 -3.52 -29.72
N GLN A 18 -7.36 -4.11 -30.91
CA GLN A 18 -7.82 -5.50 -31.03
C GLN A 18 -6.75 -6.52 -30.58
N GLY A 19 -5.46 -6.22 -30.79
CA GLY A 19 -4.36 -7.04 -30.28
C GLY A 19 -4.30 -7.06 -28.75
N SER A 20 -4.60 -5.94 -28.09
CA SER A 20 -4.64 -5.86 -26.62
C SER A 20 -5.83 -6.62 -26.03
N GLU A 21 -7.02 -6.50 -26.61
CA GLU A 21 -8.22 -7.19 -26.11
C GLU A 21 -8.15 -8.72 -26.29
N ALA A 22 -7.63 -9.19 -27.44
CA ALA A 22 -7.44 -10.61 -27.69
C ALA A 22 -6.37 -11.21 -26.78
N GLN A 23 -5.24 -10.51 -26.59
CA GLN A 23 -4.18 -10.94 -25.69
C GLN A 23 -4.66 -10.98 -24.23
N ASN A 24 -5.38 -9.95 -23.77
CA ASN A 24 -5.96 -9.89 -22.42
C ASN A 24 -6.97 -11.02 -22.16
N LYS A 25 -7.77 -11.40 -23.16
CA LYS A 25 -8.74 -12.50 -23.06
C LYS A 25 -8.06 -13.88 -23.03
N ILE A 26 -6.95 -14.05 -23.75
CA ILE A 26 -6.14 -15.27 -23.72
C ILE A 26 -5.43 -15.39 -22.37
N THR A 27 -4.84 -14.30 -21.87
CA THR A 27 -4.14 -14.33 -20.57
C THR A 27 -5.12 -14.53 -19.41
N SER A 28 -6.31 -13.91 -19.43
CA SER A 28 -7.33 -14.16 -18.40
C SER A 28 -7.86 -15.60 -18.43
N GLY A 29 -8.07 -16.17 -19.61
CA GLY A 29 -8.44 -17.59 -19.77
C GLY A 29 -7.38 -18.56 -19.22
N ASN A 30 -6.10 -18.21 -19.36
CA ASN A 30 -5.00 -18.97 -18.77
C ASN A 30 -4.99 -18.87 -17.24
N ILE A 31 -5.26 -17.68 -16.67
CA ILE A 31 -5.31 -17.49 -15.21
C ILE A 31 -6.43 -18.33 -14.58
N GLU A 32 -7.65 -18.30 -15.12
CA GLU A 32 -8.78 -19.09 -14.61
C GLU A 32 -8.50 -20.60 -14.67
N THR A 33 -7.83 -21.05 -15.73
CA THR A 33 -7.39 -22.44 -15.86
C THR A 33 -6.40 -22.82 -14.75
N LEU A 34 -5.42 -21.96 -14.48
CA LEU A 34 -4.43 -22.21 -13.42
C LEU A 34 -5.08 -22.18 -12.03
N ILE A 35 -5.99 -21.25 -11.78
CA ILE A 35 -6.77 -21.16 -10.54
C ILE A 35 -7.56 -22.46 -10.30
N THR A 36 -8.21 -23.00 -11.35
CA THR A 36 -8.94 -24.26 -11.25
C THR A 36 -8.01 -25.44 -10.95
N GLN A 37 -6.80 -25.43 -11.49
CA GLN A 37 -5.79 -26.47 -11.22
C GLN A 37 -5.23 -26.43 -9.79
N LEU A 38 -5.46 -25.36 -9.02
CA LEU A 38 -5.11 -25.32 -7.59
C LEU A 38 -5.91 -26.34 -6.77
N GLY A 39 -7.11 -26.74 -7.20
CA GLY A 39 -7.92 -27.78 -6.54
C GLY A 39 -7.66 -29.20 -7.07
N ASN A 40 -6.67 -29.39 -7.94
CA ASN A 40 -6.48 -30.69 -8.60
C ASN A 40 -6.10 -31.79 -7.59
N PRO A 41 -6.67 -33.01 -7.64
CA PRO A 41 -6.30 -34.10 -6.73
C PRO A 41 -4.80 -34.47 -6.76
N ARG A 42 -4.15 -34.29 -7.91
CA ARG A 42 -2.71 -34.56 -8.07
C ARG A 42 -1.90 -33.38 -7.56
N PHE A 43 -1.13 -33.61 -6.49
CA PHE A 43 -0.23 -32.63 -5.88
C PHE A 43 0.67 -31.92 -6.92
N ALA A 44 1.30 -32.68 -7.82
CA ALA A 44 2.17 -32.11 -8.86
C ALA A 44 1.46 -31.10 -9.78
N LYS A 45 0.15 -31.27 -10.04
CA LYS A 45 -0.62 -30.31 -10.83
C LYS A 45 -0.92 -29.04 -10.03
N ARG A 46 -1.22 -29.15 -8.74
CA ARG A 46 -1.42 -27.99 -7.85
C ARG A 46 -0.14 -27.15 -7.72
N GLU A 47 0.98 -27.80 -7.45
CA GLU A 47 2.28 -27.14 -7.34
C GLU A 47 2.67 -26.42 -8.65
N SER A 48 2.49 -27.10 -9.78
CA SER A 48 2.78 -26.52 -11.10
C SER A 48 1.88 -25.32 -11.41
N ALA A 49 0.60 -25.36 -11.04
CA ALA A 49 -0.32 -24.25 -11.24
C ALA A 49 0.01 -23.06 -10.33
N GLN A 50 0.31 -23.32 -9.05
CA GLN A 50 0.72 -22.29 -8.10
C GLN A 50 2.03 -21.61 -8.52
N ALA A 51 3.02 -22.38 -8.98
CA ALA A 51 4.27 -21.84 -9.51
C ALA A 51 4.03 -20.94 -10.74
N GLN A 52 3.19 -21.38 -11.69
CA GLN A 52 2.84 -20.57 -12.85
C GLN A 52 2.09 -19.28 -12.50
N LEU A 53 1.20 -19.31 -11.51
CA LEU A 53 0.53 -18.11 -11.01
C LEU A 53 1.53 -17.13 -10.38
N ARG A 54 2.51 -17.61 -9.61
CA ARG A 54 3.59 -16.78 -9.07
C ARG A 54 4.42 -16.12 -10.17
N GLU A 55 4.76 -16.86 -11.22
CA GLU A 55 5.46 -16.29 -12.37
C GLU A 55 4.61 -15.22 -13.09
N LEU A 56 3.32 -15.48 -13.28
CA LEU A 56 2.42 -14.51 -13.90
C LEU A 56 2.25 -13.24 -13.06
N VAL A 57 2.35 -13.30 -11.73
CA VAL A 57 2.34 -12.10 -10.88
C VAL A 57 3.50 -11.15 -11.22
N ASN A 58 4.65 -11.68 -11.61
CA ASN A 58 5.79 -10.85 -11.99
C ASN A 58 5.57 -10.09 -13.31
N ILE A 59 4.65 -10.58 -14.15
CA ILE A 59 4.33 -10.01 -15.47
C ILE A 59 3.09 -9.12 -15.39
N GLU A 60 1.99 -9.63 -14.82
CA GLU A 60 0.67 -8.98 -14.82
C GLU A 60 0.01 -9.05 -13.42
N PRO A 61 0.60 -8.37 -12.43
CA PRO A 61 0.23 -8.51 -11.02
C PRO A 61 -1.22 -8.14 -10.73
N ASP A 62 -1.67 -6.98 -11.22
CA ASP A 62 -2.99 -6.47 -10.91
C ASP A 62 -4.08 -7.39 -11.49
N MET A 63 -3.84 -7.93 -12.69
CA MET A 63 -4.76 -8.88 -13.30
C MET A 63 -4.82 -10.19 -12.50
N VAL A 64 -3.67 -10.79 -12.16
CA VAL A 64 -3.63 -12.02 -11.36
C VAL A 64 -4.29 -11.81 -10.00
N ILE A 65 -3.91 -10.76 -9.27
CA ILE A 65 -4.50 -10.42 -7.96
C ILE A 65 -6.02 -10.27 -8.08
N SER A 66 -6.51 -9.53 -9.08
CA SER A 66 -7.96 -9.32 -9.23
C SER A 66 -8.74 -10.62 -9.53
N ASN A 67 -8.17 -11.57 -10.27
CA ASN A 67 -8.80 -12.86 -10.54
C ASN A 67 -8.75 -13.77 -9.31
N LEU A 68 -7.63 -13.77 -8.58
CA LEU A 68 -7.49 -14.51 -7.32
C LEU A 68 -8.52 -14.05 -6.27
N ILE A 69 -8.70 -12.74 -6.07
CA ILE A 69 -9.70 -12.21 -5.13
C ILE A 69 -11.12 -12.57 -5.58
N ARG A 70 -11.41 -12.45 -6.89
CA ARG A 70 -12.71 -12.83 -7.45
C ARG A 70 -13.03 -14.30 -7.22
N ARG A 71 -12.07 -15.19 -7.47
CA ARG A 71 -12.23 -16.62 -7.16
C ARG A 71 -12.42 -16.85 -5.66
N LEU A 72 -11.60 -16.23 -4.83
CA LEU A 72 -11.67 -16.39 -3.37
C LEU A 72 -13.03 -15.95 -2.80
N ALA A 73 -13.68 -14.97 -3.41
CA ALA A 73 -14.98 -14.49 -2.98
C ALA A 73 -16.12 -15.52 -3.17
N VAL A 74 -15.94 -16.53 -4.02
CA VAL A 74 -17.01 -17.47 -4.44
C VAL A 74 -16.64 -18.95 -4.34
N THR A 75 -15.37 -19.29 -4.07
CA THR A 75 -14.94 -20.68 -3.96
C THR A 75 -15.37 -21.30 -2.63
N ASP A 76 -15.91 -22.52 -2.69
CA ASP A 76 -16.18 -23.36 -1.50
C ASP A 76 -15.10 -24.44 -1.29
N ASP A 77 -14.13 -24.55 -2.21
CA ASP A 77 -13.01 -25.50 -2.13
C ASP A 77 -11.91 -24.98 -1.17
N PRO A 78 -11.66 -25.66 -0.04
CA PRO A 78 -10.67 -25.23 0.94
C PRO A 78 -9.23 -25.32 0.43
N GLU A 79 -8.90 -26.23 -0.49
CA GLU A 79 -7.54 -26.32 -1.07
C GLU A 79 -7.27 -25.11 -1.97
N ILE A 80 -8.25 -24.72 -2.79
CA ILE A 80 -8.17 -23.51 -3.61
C ILE A 80 -8.07 -22.28 -2.70
N GLU A 81 -8.89 -22.19 -1.65
CA GLU A 81 -8.88 -21.08 -0.70
C GLU A 81 -7.48 -20.88 -0.07
N ILE A 82 -6.89 -21.95 0.47
CA ILE A 82 -5.59 -21.91 1.13
C ILE A 82 -4.49 -21.47 0.16
N ARG A 83 -4.46 -22.03 -1.05
CA ARG A 83 -3.41 -21.72 -2.04
C ARG A 83 -3.54 -20.30 -2.59
N ILE A 84 -4.75 -19.83 -2.84
CA ILE A 84 -4.99 -18.44 -3.23
C ILE A 84 -4.51 -17.50 -2.13
N LYS A 85 -4.86 -17.78 -0.86
CA LYS A 85 -4.41 -16.97 0.27
C LYS A 85 -2.89 -16.96 0.40
N ASP A 86 -2.20 -18.08 0.17
CA ASP A 86 -0.74 -18.13 0.21
C ASP A 86 -0.10 -17.24 -0.87
N ILE A 87 -0.57 -17.35 -2.11
CA ILE A 87 -0.08 -16.49 -3.22
C ILE A 87 -0.37 -15.02 -2.91
N LEU A 88 -1.60 -14.68 -2.51
CA LEU A 88 -1.97 -13.30 -2.21
C LEU A 88 -1.15 -12.75 -1.04
N ARG A 89 -0.96 -13.51 0.03
CA ARG A 89 -0.15 -13.10 1.19
C ARG A 89 1.25 -12.72 0.77
N GLU A 90 1.93 -13.58 0.01
CA GLU A 90 3.29 -13.34 -0.49
C GLU A 90 3.37 -12.07 -1.34
N VAL A 91 2.48 -11.95 -2.32
CA VAL A 91 2.52 -10.86 -3.31
C VAL A 91 2.14 -9.53 -2.69
N VAL A 92 1.09 -9.51 -1.87
CA VAL A 92 0.55 -8.30 -1.26
C VAL A 92 1.50 -7.75 -0.22
N THR A 93 2.07 -8.61 0.63
CA THR A 93 3.05 -8.16 1.62
C THR A 93 4.31 -7.67 0.92
N THR A 94 4.84 -8.39 -0.07
CA THR A 94 6.04 -7.95 -0.80
C THR A 94 5.83 -6.61 -1.52
N ARG A 95 4.67 -6.40 -2.16
CA ARG A 95 4.43 -5.21 -2.98
C ARG A 95 3.94 -4.01 -2.19
N PHE A 96 3.06 -4.23 -1.22
CA PHE A 96 2.31 -3.14 -0.56
C PHE A 96 2.64 -2.95 0.91
N TYR A 97 3.17 -3.96 1.60
CA TYR A 97 3.61 -3.76 2.98
C TYR A 97 4.83 -2.84 3.00
N ARG A 98 4.78 -1.83 3.87
CA ARG A 98 5.91 -0.98 4.19
C ARG A 98 6.06 -0.99 5.70
N LYS A 99 7.29 -1.18 6.17
CA LYS A 99 7.61 -0.95 7.59
C LYS A 99 7.23 0.48 7.93
N LYS A 100 6.66 0.68 9.12
CA LYS A 100 6.22 2.01 9.57
C LYS A 100 7.36 3.01 9.54
N GLY A 101 7.07 4.22 9.07
CA GLY A 101 8.00 5.33 9.09
C GLY A 101 8.33 5.74 10.52
N PHE A 102 9.60 6.03 10.79
CA PHE A 102 10.06 6.40 12.12
C PHE A 102 10.99 7.59 12.08
N LEU A 103 10.59 8.66 12.76
CA LEU A 103 11.37 9.89 12.86
C LEU A 103 12.38 9.82 14.01
N GLY A 104 12.04 9.16 15.12
CA GLY A 104 12.93 9.04 16.28
C GLY A 104 12.84 10.19 17.28
N ILE A 105 11.64 10.70 17.52
CA ILE A 105 11.38 11.78 18.49
C ILE A 105 10.30 11.38 19.49
N SER A 106 10.43 11.89 20.71
CA SER A 106 9.34 11.92 21.70
C SER A 106 8.62 13.25 21.58
N LEU A 107 7.29 13.20 21.64
CA LEU A 107 6.42 14.34 21.38
C LEU A 107 5.59 14.67 22.62
N SER A 108 5.29 15.95 22.79
CA SER A 108 4.19 16.39 23.63
C SER A 108 3.42 17.48 22.91
N GLN A 109 2.20 17.72 23.37
CA GLN A 109 1.40 18.84 22.94
C GLN A 109 0.71 19.41 24.15
N ASP A 110 0.70 20.73 24.21
CA ASP A 110 -0.01 21.52 25.21
C ASP A 110 -0.92 22.51 24.47
N ASP A 111 -1.79 23.20 25.20
CA ASP A 111 -2.77 24.14 24.63
C ASP A 111 -2.15 25.51 24.28
N THR A 112 -0.81 25.65 24.30
CA THR A 112 -0.15 26.93 24.05
C THR A 112 -0.13 27.23 22.55
N LEU A 113 -0.86 28.28 22.17
CA LEU A 113 -0.86 28.79 20.80
C LEU A 113 0.46 29.51 20.50
N LEU A 114 1.06 29.18 19.35
CA LEU A 114 2.24 29.85 18.82
C LEU A 114 1.83 30.78 17.67
N LYS A 115 2.10 32.07 17.82
CA LYS A 115 1.90 33.06 16.76
C LYS A 115 3.18 33.28 15.98
N VAL A 116 3.16 33.05 14.66
CA VAL A 116 4.26 33.32 13.74
C VAL A 116 3.73 34.24 12.64
N GLY A 117 4.07 35.53 12.73
CA GLY A 117 3.46 36.56 11.88
C GLY A 117 1.96 36.67 12.13
N GLU A 118 1.16 36.52 11.08
CA GLU A 118 -0.31 36.53 11.15
C GLU A 118 -0.93 35.15 11.43
N LYS A 119 -0.12 34.08 11.35
CA LYS A 119 -0.60 32.71 11.53
C LYS A 119 -0.50 32.28 13.00
N VAL A 120 -1.46 31.46 13.41
CA VAL A 120 -1.51 30.84 14.74
C VAL A 120 -1.46 29.33 14.57
N PHE A 121 -0.58 28.68 15.32
CA PHE A 121 -0.37 27.25 15.30
C PHE A 121 -0.61 26.69 16.70
N LEU A 122 -1.02 25.42 16.77
CA LEU A 122 -0.95 24.63 17.98
C LEU A 122 0.23 23.66 17.81
N PRO A 123 1.46 24.04 18.23
CA PRO A 123 2.66 23.31 17.88
C PRO A 123 2.74 21.96 18.58
N ILE A 124 3.41 21.01 17.93
CA ILE A 124 3.83 19.75 18.55
C ILE A 124 5.26 19.93 19.06
N ASN A 125 5.47 19.75 20.36
CA ASN A 125 6.76 19.95 21.01
C ASN A 125 7.64 18.71 20.87
N VAL A 126 8.89 18.89 20.43
CA VAL A 126 9.91 17.85 20.44
C VAL A 126 10.54 17.76 21.82
N MET A 127 10.18 16.74 22.58
CA MET A 127 10.65 16.54 23.95
C MET A 127 12.02 15.86 24.02
N GLN A 128 12.28 14.94 23.10
CA GLN A 128 13.52 14.20 23.04
C GLN A 128 13.79 13.75 21.61
N VAL A 129 15.06 13.78 21.21
CA VAL A 129 15.52 13.19 19.95
C VAL A 129 16.35 11.95 20.28
N LEU A 130 15.98 10.81 19.70
CA LEU A 130 16.66 9.54 19.93
C LEU A 130 17.97 9.46 19.13
N PRO A 131 19.03 8.86 19.70
CA PRO A 131 20.31 8.70 19.01
C PRO A 131 20.16 7.81 17.76
N LYS A 132 20.96 8.09 16.73
CA LYS A 132 21.03 7.29 15.48
C LYS A 132 19.68 7.17 14.75
N THR A 133 18.87 8.22 14.79
CA THR A 133 17.57 8.28 14.11
C THR A 133 17.53 9.33 13.00
N ALA A 134 16.47 9.29 12.20
CA ALA A 134 16.24 10.24 11.11
C ALA A 134 16.21 11.70 11.61
N ALA A 135 15.54 11.95 12.72
CA ALA A 135 15.45 13.27 13.34
C ALA A 135 16.82 13.85 13.67
N LEU A 136 17.66 13.08 14.39
CA LEU A 136 18.99 13.54 14.77
C LEU A 136 19.87 13.80 13.55
N THR A 137 19.83 12.90 12.57
CA THR A 137 20.65 13.00 11.35
C THR A 137 20.29 14.23 10.51
N ASN A 138 19.04 14.68 10.58
CA ASN A 138 18.55 15.86 9.85
C ASN A 138 18.49 17.12 10.73
N GLY A 139 19.12 17.09 11.91
CA GLY A 139 19.29 18.27 12.75
C GLY A 139 18.02 18.72 13.48
N VAL A 140 17.04 17.84 13.68
CA VAL A 140 15.96 18.07 14.64
C VAL A 140 16.54 18.04 16.06
N LEU A 141 16.12 18.97 16.90
CA LEU A 141 16.63 19.17 18.26
C LEU A 141 15.51 19.12 19.29
N THR A 142 15.85 18.74 20.52
CA THR A 142 14.96 18.89 21.66
C THR A 142 14.60 20.37 21.85
N GLY A 143 13.33 20.65 22.08
CA GLY A 143 12.79 22.01 22.22
C GLY A 143 12.28 22.62 20.91
N ASP A 144 12.50 21.96 19.76
CA ASP A 144 11.85 22.36 18.52
C ASP A 144 10.34 22.27 18.64
N LYS A 145 9.64 23.22 18.00
CA LYS A 145 8.19 23.22 17.88
C LYS A 145 7.82 22.91 16.44
N ILE A 146 7.29 21.72 16.18
CA ILE A 146 6.78 21.36 14.85
C ILE A 146 5.48 22.12 14.63
N ILE A 147 5.41 22.86 13.54
CA ILE A 147 4.23 23.65 13.17
C ILE A 147 3.55 23.15 11.89
N GLN A 148 4.25 22.34 11.09
CA GLN A 148 3.70 21.70 9.89
C GLN A 148 4.55 20.50 9.47
N VAL A 149 3.88 19.49 8.91
CA VAL A 149 4.49 18.35 8.21
C VAL A 149 3.86 18.22 6.84
N ASP A 150 4.66 18.28 5.79
CA ASP A 150 4.24 18.33 4.39
C ASP A 150 3.12 19.38 4.19
N GLU A 151 1.91 18.96 3.86
CA GLU A 151 0.73 19.80 3.68
C GLU A 151 -0.12 19.99 4.96
N HIS A 152 0.23 19.31 6.05
CA HIS A 152 -0.56 19.25 7.29
C HIS A 152 -0.05 20.25 8.32
N VAL A 153 -0.86 21.27 8.60
CA VAL A 153 -0.55 22.32 9.58
C VAL A 153 -1.00 21.91 10.99
N CYS A 154 -0.09 22.03 11.96
CA CYS A 154 -0.38 21.70 13.35
C CYS A 154 -1.40 22.68 13.95
N SER A 155 -2.55 22.12 14.35
CA SER A 155 -3.74 22.85 14.77
C SER A 155 -4.59 21.96 15.68
N THR A 156 -5.77 22.42 16.10
CA THR A 156 -6.71 21.60 16.88
C THR A 156 -7.16 20.33 16.15
N ASN A 157 -7.10 20.30 14.82
CA ASN A 157 -7.50 19.16 14.00
C ASN A 157 -6.32 18.29 13.56
N PHE A 158 -5.09 18.67 13.92
CA PHE A 158 -3.89 17.93 13.57
C PHE A 158 -2.87 18.08 14.70
N GLY A 159 -2.94 17.18 15.66
CA GLY A 159 -2.07 17.12 16.83
C GLY A 159 -1.09 15.95 16.79
N VAL A 160 -0.62 15.54 17.97
CA VAL A 160 0.36 14.46 18.13
C VAL A 160 -0.13 13.14 17.55
N GLU A 161 -1.39 12.77 17.77
CA GLU A 161 -1.92 11.49 17.31
C GLU A 161 -1.97 11.44 15.77
N GLU A 162 -2.49 12.49 15.13
CA GLU A 162 -2.53 12.61 13.68
C GLU A 162 -1.13 12.65 13.07
N PHE A 163 -0.20 13.39 13.70
CA PHE A 163 1.19 13.44 13.28
C PHE A 163 1.85 12.05 13.33
N VAL A 164 1.68 11.30 14.42
CA VAL A 164 2.24 9.95 14.57
C VAL A 164 1.63 9.01 13.52
N LYS A 165 0.31 9.07 13.31
CA LYS A 165 -0.37 8.27 12.29
C LYS A 165 0.13 8.61 10.88
N TYR A 166 0.28 9.90 10.56
CA TYR A 166 0.78 10.37 9.27
C TYR A 166 2.20 9.88 9.00
N VAL A 167 3.13 10.14 9.92
CA VAL A 167 4.54 9.77 9.78
C VAL A 167 4.71 8.25 9.69
N SER A 168 4.01 7.49 10.55
CA SER A 168 4.10 6.03 10.52
C SER A 168 3.50 5.43 9.24
N GLY A 169 2.47 6.04 8.67
CA GLY A 169 1.80 5.60 7.45
C GLY A 169 2.59 5.85 6.15
N LYS A 170 3.52 6.82 6.12
CA LYS A 170 4.38 7.07 4.95
C LYS A 170 5.37 5.93 4.68
N GLY A 171 5.70 5.17 5.72
CA GLY A 171 6.65 4.06 5.65
C GLY A 171 8.11 4.48 5.78
N ALA A 172 8.98 3.51 6.09
CA ALA A 172 10.42 3.72 6.16
C ALA A 172 11.01 4.03 4.78
N GLY A 173 11.99 4.93 4.72
CA GLY A 173 12.60 5.44 3.49
C GLY A 173 11.81 6.54 2.79
N ALA A 174 10.57 6.80 3.20
CA ALA A 174 9.79 7.92 2.66
C ALA A 174 10.37 9.27 3.09
N LYS A 175 10.23 10.27 2.23
CA LYS A 175 10.60 11.66 2.53
C LYS A 175 9.39 12.43 3.04
N ILE A 176 9.60 13.23 4.07
CA ILE A 176 8.65 14.20 4.59
C ILE A 176 9.32 15.56 4.76
N THR A 177 8.55 16.63 4.68
CA THR A 177 9.00 18.00 4.90
C THR A 177 8.51 18.48 6.25
N LEU A 178 9.40 18.66 7.22
CA LEU A 178 9.04 19.27 8.50
C LEU A 178 9.30 20.76 8.47
N THR A 179 8.33 21.54 8.94
CA THR A 179 8.53 22.94 9.26
C THR A 179 8.47 23.11 10.77
N ILE A 180 9.55 23.62 11.35
CA ILE A 180 9.73 23.82 12.77
C ILE A 180 9.88 25.30 13.10
N TRP A 181 9.56 25.66 14.34
CA TRP A 181 9.89 26.93 14.95
C TRP A 181 10.98 26.71 16.00
N ARG A 182 12.10 27.39 15.82
CA ARG A 182 13.31 27.31 16.65
C ARG A 182 13.88 28.70 16.86
N ALA A 183 14.12 29.05 18.13
CA ALA A 183 14.74 30.32 18.51
C ALA A 183 14.10 31.56 17.83
N GLY A 184 12.76 31.58 17.71
CA GLY A 184 12.03 32.70 17.11
C GLY A 184 11.94 32.67 15.58
N LYS A 185 12.52 31.67 14.90
CA LYS A 185 12.55 31.55 13.43
C LYS A 185 11.88 30.28 12.97
N THR A 186 11.37 30.31 11.74
CA THR A 186 10.85 29.13 11.05
C THR A 186 11.96 28.50 10.20
N GLU A 187 12.14 27.19 10.33
CA GLU A 187 13.06 26.39 9.53
C GLU A 187 12.29 25.24 8.87
N THR A 188 12.60 24.95 7.61
CA THR A 188 12.01 23.83 6.86
C THR A 188 13.10 22.84 6.49
N MET A 189 12.85 21.56 6.72
CA MET A 189 13.80 20.47 6.50
C MET A 189 13.12 19.28 5.84
N GLU A 190 13.75 18.74 4.79
CA GLU A 190 13.36 17.47 4.19
C GLU A 190 14.04 16.34 4.98
N ILE A 191 13.26 15.39 5.48
CA ILE A 191 13.72 14.27 6.30
C ILE A 191 13.34 12.96 5.64
N THR A 192 14.31 12.06 5.49
CA THR A 192 14.05 10.67 5.10
C THR A 192 13.78 9.84 6.35
N LEU A 193 12.60 9.21 6.43
CA LEU A 193 12.17 8.42 7.58
C LEU A 193 12.99 7.13 7.71
N GLY A 194 13.34 6.78 8.95
CA GLY A 194 14.00 5.52 9.27
C GLY A 194 13.00 4.39 9.50
N GLU A 195 13.54 3.20 9.73
CA GLU A 195 12.79 2.08 10.29
C GLU A 195 12.63 2.26 11.81
N ARG A 196 11.45 1.92 12.33
CA ARG A 196 11.25 1.85 13.78
C ARG A 196 12.03 0.66 14.34
N PRO A 197 12.89 0.83 15.36
CA PRO A 197 13.53 -0.29 16.01
C PRO A 197 12.47 -1.15 16.74
N PRO A 198 12.58 -2.48 16.73
CA PRO A 198 11.63 -3.34 17.43
C PRO A 198 11.72 -3.09 18.95
N LEU A 199 10.59 -2.81 19.59
CA LEU A 199 10.55 -2.71 21.06
C LEU A 199 10.17 -4.06 21.69
N PRO A 200 10.67 -4.36 22.90
CA PRO A 200 10.23 -5.54 23.65
C PRO A 200 8.71 -5.54 23.84
N GLY A 201 8.06 -6.65 23.50
CA GLY A 201 6.60 -6.82 23.63
C GLY A 201 5.78 -6.29 22.45
N GLU A 202 6.40 -5.67 21.44
CA GLU A 202 5.72 -5.37 20.18
C GLU A 202 5.54 -6.65 19.33
N PRO A 203 4.51 -6.72 18.47
CA PRO A 203 4.34 -7.80 17.53
C PRO A 203 5.57 -7.96 16.63
N SER A 204 5.87 -9.19 16.24
CA SER A 204 6.92 -9.45 15.26
C SER A 204 6.58 -8.85 13.89
N ILE A 205 7.58 -8.64 13.04
CA ILE A 205 7.37 -8.19 11.65
C ILE A 205 6.42 -9.14 10.91
N GLU A 206 6.53 -10.45 11.14
CA GLU A 206 5.64 -11.45 10.54
C GLU A 206 4.19 -11.24 11.01
N SER A 207 3.99 -11.01 12.31
CA SER A 207 2.67 -10.73 12.88
C SER A 207 2.06 -9.43 12.33
N ASP A 208 2.88 -8.42 12.08
CA ASP A 208 2.47 -7.15 11.47
C ASP A 208 2.11 -7.31 9.99
N MET A 209 2.90 -8.07 9.22
CA MET A 209 2.60 -8.42 7.83
C MET A 209 1.32 -9.23 7.71
N GLU A 210 1.10 -10.19 8.62
CA GLU A 210 -0.11 -10.99 8.64
C GLU A 210 -1.36 -10.15 8.96
N ARG A 211 -1.24 -9.21 9.92
CA ARG A 211 -2.33 -8.28 10.23
C ARG A 211 -2.64 -7.38 9.02
N PHE A 212 -1.61 -6.81 8.39
CA PHE A 212 -1.76 -6.02 7.18
C PHE A 212 -2.45 -6.81 6.06
N PHE A 213 -2.01 -8.04 5.81
CA PHE A 213 -2.60 -8.90 4.79
C PHE A 213 -4.08 -9.18 5.06
N ARG A 214 -4.46 -9.47 6.31
CA ARG A 214 -5.86 -9.72 6.69
C ARG A 214 -6.75 -8.52 6.46
N GLU A 215 -6.31 -7.34 6.91
CA GLU A 215 -7.05 -6.08 6.74
C GLU A 215 -7.21 -5.76 5.24
N TRP A 216 -6.12 -5.85 4.48
CA TRP A 216 -6.14 -5.65 3.04
C TRP A 216 -7.10 -6.63 2.34
N LEU A 217 -7.04 -7.92 2.70
CA LEU A 217 -7.85 -8.95 2.06
C LEU A 217 -9.34 -8.76 2.35
N ASP A 218 -9.69 -8.43 3.60
CA ASP A 218 -11.08 -8.18 4.00
C ASP A 218 -11.68 -7.00 3.23
N GLU A 219 -10.97 -5.88 3.15
CA GLU A 219 -11.39 -4.70 2.39
C GLU A 219 -11.68 -5.03 0.91
N HIS A 220 -10.78 -5.78 0.27
CA HIS A 220 -10.90 -6.12 -1.14
C HIS A 220 -12.00 -7.17 -1.38
N LEU A 221 -12.19 -8.14 -0.48
CA LEU A 221 -13.29 -9.10 -0.55
C LEU A 221 -14.64 -8.40 -0.36
N GLN A 222 -14.75 -7.46 0.57
CA GLN A 222 -15.97 -6.66 0.75
C GLN A 222 -16.29 -5.85 -0.50
N SER A 223 -15.29 -5.22 -1.13
CA SER A 223 -15.45 -4.50 -2.39
C SER A 223 -15.98 -5.41 -3.51
N VAL A 224 -15.33 -6.56 -3.72
CA VAL A 224 -15.74 -7.52 -4.75
C VAL A 224 -17.14 -8.06 -4.49
N ARG A 225 -17.47 -8.46 -3.25
CA ARG A 225 -18.80 -8.98 -2.90
C ARG A 225 -19.93 -7.98 -3.13
N LYS A 226 -19.67 -6.67 -2.99
CA LYS A 226 -20.65 -5.62 -3.33
C LYS A 226 -20.91 -5.53 -4.84
N THR A 227 -19.91 -5.86 -5.66
CA THR A 227 -20.00 -5.82 -7.14
C THR A 227 -20.52 -7.12 -7.76
N ILE A 228 -20.46 -8.26 -7.05
CA ILE A 228 -21.01 -9.53 -7.53
C ILE A 228 -22.53 -9.50 -7.39
N THR A 229 -23.24 -9.20 -8.48
CA THR A 229 -24.70 -9.40 -8.60
C THR A 229 -25.04 -10.90 -8.50
N PRO A 230 -26.27 -11.28 -8.08
CA PRO A 230 -26.69 -12.68 -7.92
C PRO A 230 -26.48 -13.57 -9.16
N GLU A 231 -26.43 -12.98 -10.35
CA GLU A 231 -26.25 -13.66 -11.64
C GLU A 231 -24.87 -14.33 -11.79
N LEU A 232 -23.82 -13.83 -11.14
CA LEU A 232 -22.47 -14.40 -11.20
C LEU A 232 -22.29 -15.63 -10.29
N LYS A 233 -23.11 -15.79 -9.23
CA LYS A 233 -23.09 -16.98 -8.38
C LYS A 233 -23.45 -18.26 -9.15
N ASN A 234 -24.24 -18.14 -10.22
CA ASN A 234 -24.65 -19.28 -11.04
C ASN A 234 -23.64 -19.65 -12.13
N LYS A 235 -22.74 -18.74 -12.53
CA LYS A 235 -21.79 -18.97 -13.63
C LYS A 235 -20.44 -19.54 -13.20
N VAL A 236 -20.16 -19.56 -11.89
CA VAL A 236 -18.90 -20.08 -11.32
C VAL A 236 -19.09 -21.48 -10.70
N LYS A 237 -20.33 -21.98 -10.65
CA LYS A 237 -20.67 -23.34 -10.20
C LYS A 237 -20.57 -24.42 -11.29
N ASP A 238 -20.45 -24.01 -12.55
CA ASP A 238 -20.26 -24.89 -13.72
C ASP A 238 -18.79 -24.92 -14.15
#